data_AF-A0A2D6G2G5-F1
#
_entry.id   AF-A0A2D6G2G5-F1
#
_cell.length_a   1.000
_cell.length_b   1.000
_cell.length_c   1.000
_cell.angle_alpha   90.00
_cell.angle_beta   90.00
_cell.angle_gamma   90.00
#
_symmetry.space_group_name_H-M   'P 1'
#
loop_
_entity.id
_entity.type
_entity.pdbx_description
1 polymer ?
#
loop_
_entity_poly.entity_id
_entity_poly.type
_entity_poly.pdbx_seq_one_letter_code
_entity_poly.pdbx_strand_id
1 'polypeptide(L)'
;MDIEVNRVNEDRFEIILEDRRTVVDRDGLARLSRHLNDLLDPVAREARAERYNEFLDRLQTANNTGIQALLGTAAHDDILVLLHSSEENAELRKKLYANMSDNSVKIYVEDLLFQFREGLPGYRFDEAMRRLIETAENLVEDGALSFDGQEG
;
A
#
# COMPACT_ATOMS: atom_id res chain seq x y z
N MET A 1 28.37 14.86 10.32
CA MET A 1 27.74 13.55 10.11
C MET A 1 27.95 13.24 8.64
N ASP A 2 28.94 12.42 8.33
CA ASP A 2 29.23 12.03 6.95
C ASP A 2 28.45 10.76 6.65
N ILE A 3 27.59 10.84 5.63
CA ILE A 3 26.90 9.69 5.05
C ILE A 3 27.51 9.46 3.69
N GLU A 4 28.12 8.30 3.48
CA GLU A 4 28.62 7.89 2.17
C GLU A 4 27.78 6.72 1.65
N VAL A 5 27.43 6.79 0.36
CA VAL A 5 26.74 5.70 -0.34
C VAL A 5 27.61 5.26 -1.49
N ASN A 6 28.17 4.05 -1.38
CA ASN A 6 29.05 3.46 -2.37
C ASN A 6 28.30 2.35 -3.11
N ARG A 7 28.34 2.37 -4.44
CA ARG A 7 27.81 1.26 -5.24
C ARG A 7 28.81 0.11 -5.24
N VAL A 8 28.42 -1.05 -4.70
CA VAL A 8 29.26 -2.25 -4.65
C VAL A 8 29.13 -3.03 -5.96
N ASN A 9 27.90 -3.19 -6.47
CA ASN A 9 27.59 -3.75 -7.79
C ASN A 9 26.23 -3.22 -8.30
N GLU A 10 25.66 -3.82 -9.34
CA GLU A 10 24.40 -3.34 -9.94
C GLU A 10 23.23 -3.30 -8.94
N ASP A 11 23.17 -4.27 -8.03
CA ASP A 11 22.03 -4.49 -7.13
C ASP A 11 22.32 -4.24 -5.64
N ARG A 12 23.58 -3.97 -5.27
CA ARG A 12 24.00 -3.77 -3.88
C ARG A 12 24.75 -2.47 -3.67
N PHE A 13 24.41 -1.80 -2.58
CA PHE A 13 24.95 -0.52 -2.16
C PHE A 13 25.44 -0.63 -0.73
N GLU A 14 26.61 -0.07 -0.45
CA GLU A 14 27.15 0.07 0.89
C GLU A 14 26.84 1.47 1.39
N ILE A 15 26.19 1.55 2.54
CA ILE A 15 25.94 2.79 3.27
C ILE A 15 26.91 2.84 4.45
N ILE A 16 27.69 3.90 4.52
CA ILE A 16 28.61 4.18 5.61
C ILE A 16 28.03 5.35 6.41
N LEU A 17 27.72 5.10 7.67
CA LEU A 17 27.27 6.08 8.66
C LEU A 17 28.28 6.09 9.80
N GLU A 18 29.17 7.07 9.79
CA GLU A 18 30.29 7.18 10.73
C GLU A 18 31.18 5.92 10.74
N ASP A 19 31.02 5.03 11.72
CA ASP A 19 31.75 3.77 11.85
C ASP A 19 30.93 2.53 11.41
N ARG A 20 29.63 2.71 11.11
CA ARG A 20 28.73 1.63 10.72
C ARG A 20 28.67 1.48 9.22
N ARG A 21 28.98 0.27 8.75
CA ARG A 21 28.82 -0.13 7.35
C ARG A 21 27.64 -1.07 7.25
N THR A 22 26.71 -0.79 6.34
CA THR A 22 25.56 -1.63 6.07
C THR A 22 25.41 -1.80 4.56
N VAL A 23 25.32 -3.06 4.12
CA VAL A 23 25.06 -3.37 2.71
C VAL A 23 23.56 -3.55 2.53
N VAL A 24 22.98 -2.74 1.66
CA VAL A 24 21.57 -2.81 1.27
C VAL A 24 21.46 -3.23 -0.20
N ASP A 25 20.36 -3.88 -0.53
CA ASP A 25 19.96 -4.11 -1.92
C ASP A 25 19.31 -2.85 -2.52
N ARG A 26 18.98 -2.90 -3.81
CA ARG A 26 18.32 -1.81 -4.52
C ARG A 26 17.01 -1.39 -3.87
N ASP A 27 16.21 -2.35 -3.44
CA ASP A 27 14.94 -2.08 -2.76
C ASP A 27 15.17 -1.44 -1.39
N GLY A 28 16.19 -1.89 -0.65
CA GLY A 28 16.61 -1.33 0.62
C GLY A 28 17.07 0.12 0.50
N LEU A 29 17.84 0.45 -0.54
CA LEU A 29 18.23 1.83 -0.82
C LEU A 29 17.02 2.70 -1.19
N ALA A 30 16.11 2.19 -2.01
CA ALA A 30 14.87 2.89 -2.37
C ALA A 30 13.95 3.11 -1.15
N ARG A 31 13.91 2.15 -0.21
CA ARG A 31 13.22 2.28 1.08
C ARG A 31 13.86 3.39 1.93
N LEU A 32 15.18 3.39 2.05
CA LEU A 32 15.92 4.40 2.82
C LEU A 32 15.72 5.81 2.25
N SER A 33 15.83 5.97 0.93
CA SER A 33 15.59 7.25 0.26
C SER A 33 14.18 7.78 0.50
N ARG A 34 13.16 6.92 0.45
CA ARG A 34 11.79 7.32 0.77
C ARG A 34 11.63 7.77 2.22
N HIS A 35 12.16 7.00 3.17
CA HIS A 35 12.07 7.34 4.58
C HIS A 35 12.76 8.68 4.90
N LEU A 36 13.90 8.94 4.26
CA LEU A 36 14.60 10.22 4.36
C LEU A 36 13.78 11.34 3.73
N ASN A 37 13.19 11.13 2.56
CA ASN A 37 12.33 12.14 1.93
C ASN A 37 11.08 12.44 2.76
N ASP A 38 10.48 11.45 3.41
CA ASP A 38 9.32 11.64 4.31
C ASP A 38 9.68 12.50 5.53
N LEU A 39 10.92 12.37 6.03
CA LEU A 39 11.44 13.18 7.12
C LEU A 39 11.83 14.59 6.68
N LEU A 40 12.34 14.73 5.47
CA LEU A 40 12.88 15.98 4.93
C LEU A 40 11.82 16.85 4.26
N ASP A 41 10.71 16.28 3.79
CA ASP A 41 9.61 16.98 3.14
C ASP A 41 8.24 16.62 3.76
N PRO A 42 7.86 17.32 4.84
CA PRO A 42 6.56 17.12 5.49
C PRO A 42 5.38 17.37 4.56
N VAL A 43 5.50 18.30 3.61
CA VAL A 43 4.43 18.66 2.67
C VAL A 43 4.17 17.51 1.70
N ALA A 44 5.22 16.91 1.15
CA ALA A 44 5.09 15.74 0.27
C ALA A 44 4.55 14.51 1.01
N ARG A 45 4.81 14.40 2.32
CA ARG A 45 4.23 13.33 3.16
C ARG A 45 2.73 13.55 3.38
N GLU A 46 2.33 14.77 3.73
CA GLU A 46 0.92 15.14 3.94
C GLU A 46 0.08 14.96 2.66
N ALA A 47 0.59 15.42 1.52
CA ALA A 47 -0.08 15.24 0.22
C ALA A 47 -0.28 13.77 -0.15
N ARG A 48 0.68 12.89 0.22
CA ARG A 48 0.53 11.44 0.01
C ARG A 48 -0.56 10.84 0.89
N ALA A 49 -0.56 11.19 2.18
CA ALA A 49 -1.58 10.74 3.11
C ALA A 49 -2.98 11.19 2.67
N GLU A 50 -3.11 12.42 2.17
CA GLU A 50 -4.36 12.92 1.59
C GLU A 50 -4.81 12.10 0.38
N ARG A 51 -3.91 11.79 -0.57
CA ARG A 51 -4.22 10.93 -1.72
C ARG A 51 -4.70 9.54 -1.30
N TYR A 52 -4.11 8.97 -0.25
CA TYR A 52 -4.52 7.67 0.26
C TYR A 52 -5.90 7.71 0.89
N ASN A 53 -6.19 8.74 1.69
CA ASN A 53 -7.51 8.93 2.29
C ASN A 53 -8.58 9.15 1.22
N GLU A 54 -8.29 9.97 0.21
CA GLU A 54 -9.20 10.18 -0.92
C GLU A 54 -9.51 8.87 -1.65
N PHE A 55 -8.49 8.02 -1.86
CA PHE A 55 -8.69 6.71 -2.46
C PHE A 55 -9.62 5.81 -1.62
N LEU A 56 -9.40 5.74 -0.30
CA LEU A 56 -10.25 4.96 0.60
C LEU A 56 -11.69 5.49 0.62
N ASP A 57 -11.87 6.82 0.58
CA ASP A 57 -13.18 7.45 0.52
C ASP A 57 -13.91 7.13 -0.79
N ARG A 58 -13.20 7.19 -1.92
CA ARG A 58 -13.76 6.81 -3.23
C ARG A 58 -14.16 5.34 -3.28
N LEU A 59 -13.40 4.43 -2.64
CA LEU A 59 -13.79 3.02 -2.57
C LEU A 59 -15.14 2.80 -1.85
N GLN A 60 -15.55 3.69 -0.94
CA GLN A 60 -16.86 3.59 -0.30
C GLN A 60 -18.01 3.76 -1.30
N THR A 61 -17.83 4.56 -2.36
CA THR A 61 -18.83 4.81 -3.40
C THR A 61 -18.63 3.94 -4.65
N ALA A 62 -17.56 3.14 -4.70
CA ALA A 62 -17.26 2.30 -5.85
C ALA A 62 -18.34 1.24 -6.15
N ASN A 63 -18.52 0.89 -7.42
CA ASN A 63 -19.40 -0.21 -7.82
C ASN A 63 -18.86 -1.57 -7.29
N ASN A 64 -19.76 -2.51 -6.99
CA ASN A 64 -19.38 -3.80 -6.42
C ASN A 64 -18.50 -4.63 -7.38
N THR A 65 -18.84 -4.64 -8.67
CA THR A 65 -18.04 -5.30 -9.72
C THR A 65 -16.61 -4.78 -9.76
N GLY A 66 -16.42 -3.46 -9.63
CA GLY A 66 -15.10 -2.85 -9.59
C GLY A 66 -14.31 -3.23 -8.34
N ILE A 67 -14.97 -3.29 -7.18
CA ILE A 67 -14.32 -3.79 -5.96
C ILE A 67 -13.89 -5.24 -6.12
N GLN A 68 -14.74 -6.11 -6.68
CA GLN A 68 -14.38 -7.51 -6.95
C GLN A 68 -13.21 -7.61 -7.91
N ALA A 69 -13.18 -6.78 -8.96
CA ALA A 69 -12.07 -6.72 -9.91
C ALA A 69 -10.76 -6.27 -9.23
N LEU A 70 -10.82 -5.27 -8.36
CA LEU A 70 -9.67 -4.81 -7.58
C LEU A 70 -9.16 -5.92 -6.66
N LEU A 71 -10.06 -6.57 -5.91
CA LEU A 71 -9.73 -7.67 -5.00
C LEU A 71 -9.18 -8.91 -5.71
N GLY A 72 -9.56 -9.13 -6.97
CA GLY A 72 -9.08 -10.23 -7.79
C GLY A 72 -7.77 -9.95 -8.54
N THR A 73 -7.44 -8.68 -8.77
CA THR A 73 -6.26 -8.26 -9.55
C THR A 73 -5.08 -7.86 -8.67
N ALA A 74 -5.35 -7.23 -7.53
CA ALA A 74 -4.31 -6.79 -6.62
C ALA A 74 -3.60 -7.97 -5.94
N ALA A 75 -2.35 -7.76 -5.54
CA ALA A 75 -1.59 -8.77 -4.80
C ALA A 75 -2.19 -9.02 -3.41
N HIS A 76 -2.08 -10.25 -2.90
CA HIS A 76 -2.61 -10.64 -1.60
C HIS A 76 -2.12 -9.74 -0.45
N ASP A 77 -0.81 -9.46 -0.41
CA ASP A 77 -0.21 -8.57 0.59
C ASP A 77 -0.75 -7.13 0.52
N ASP A 78 -1.10 -6.66 -0.69
CA ASP A 78 -1.66 -5.33 -0.87
C ASP A 78 -3.11 -5.29 -0.36
N ILE A 79 -3.89 -6.35 -0.58
CA ILE A 79 -5.23 -6.47 -0.02
C ILE A 79 -5.20 -6.55 1.51
N LEU A 80 -4.20 -7.20 2.12
CA LEU A 80 -4.02 -7.17 3.57
C LEU A 80 -3.83 -5.73 4.05
N VAL A 81 -2.99 -4.94 3.39
CA VAL A 81 -2.81 -3.52 3.74
C VAL A 81 -4.12 -2.73 3.59
N LEU A 82 -4.86 -2.94 2.50
CA LEU A 82 -6.16 -2.30 2.28
C LEU A 82 -7.14 -2.62 3.40
N LEU A 83 -7.27 -3.90 3.77
CA LEU A 83 -8.17 -4.34 4.82
C LEU A 83 -7.78 -3.75 6.17
N HIS A 84 -6.49 -3.73 6.49
CA HIS A 84 -5.97 -3.10 7.71
C HIS A 84 -6.29 -1.59 7.74
N SER A 85 -6.09 -0.89 6.62
CA SER A 85 -6.42 0.55 6.51
C SER A 85 -7.92 0.85 6.67
N SER A 86 -8.78 -0.14 6.39
CA SER A 86 -10.23 -0.01 6.53
C SER A 86 -10.74 -0.29 7.95
N GLU A 87 -9.88 -0.68 8.91
CA GLU A 87 -10.32 -1.09 10.26
C GLU A 87 -11.09 0.00 11.02
N GLU A 88 -10.70 1.26 10.81
CA GLU A 88 -11.35 2.44 11.41
C GLU A 88 -12.60 2.89 10.63
N ASN A 89 -12.80 2.38 9.41
CA ASN A 89 -13.94 2.70 8.54
C ASN A 89 -14.85 1.48 8.36
N ALA A 90 -15.84 1.36 9.24
CA ALA A 90 -16.75 0.22 9.27
C ALA A 90 -17.54 0.01 7.95
N GLU A 91 -17.91 1.09 7.26
CA GLU A 91 -18.64 1.02 5.99
C GLU A 91 -17.76 0.48 4.87
N LEU A 92 -16.54 1.03 4.71
CA LEU A 92 -15.57 0.53 3.74
C LEU A 92 -15.25 -0.94 4.00
N ARG A 93 -14.94 -1.29 5.26
CA ARG A 93 -14.62 -2.68 5.64
C ARG A 93 -15.75 -3.64 5.31
N LYS A 94 -16.99 -3.28 5.64
CA LYS A 94 -18.17 -4.07 5.31
C LYS A 94 -18.30 -4.26 3.80
N LYS A 95 -18.07 -3.20 3.02
CA LYS A 95 -18.14 -3.24 1.56
C LYS A 95 -17.06 -4.15 0.94
N LEU A 96 -15.83 -4.09 1.44
CA LEU A 96 -14.74 -4.97 1.00
C LEU A 96 -15.07 -6.44 1.27
N TYR A 97 -15.48 -6.78 2.50
CA TYR A 97 -15.83 -8.17 2.83
C TYR A 97 -17.07 -8.68 2.12
N ALA A 98 -18.08 -7.83 1.87
CA ALA A 98 -19.27 -8.21 1.11
C ALA A 98 -18.96 -8.59 -0.35
N ASN A 99 -17.82 -8.14 -0.87
CA ASN A 99 -17.32 -8.46 -2.21
C ASN A 99 -16.30 -9.61 -2.23
N MET A 100 -16.15 -10.33 -1.11
CA MET A 100 -15.29 -11.51 -0.98
C MET A 100 -16.12 -12.77 -0.75
N SER A 101 -15.54 -13.93 -1.10
CA SER A 101 -16.11 -15.21 -0.67
C SER A 101 -15.84 -15.45 0.82
N ASP A 102 -16.72 -16.18 1.52
CA ASP A 102 -16.52 -16.55 2.94
C ASP A 102 -15.15 -17.21 3.20
N ASN A 103 -14.65 -18.00 2.24
CA ASN A 103 -13.34 -18.62 2.34
C ASN A 103 -12.21 -17.59 2.25
N SER A 104 -12.30 -16.66 1.29
CA SER A 104 -11.35 -15.56 1.15
C SER A 104 -11.32 -14.68 2.40
N VAL A 105 -12.49 -14.35 2.97
CA VAL A 105 -12.59 -13.57 4.21
C VAL A 105 -11.82 -14.24 5.34
N LYS A 106 -12.00 -15.57 5.53
CA LYS A 106 -11.28 -16.31 6.59
C LYS A 106 -9.77 -16.24 6.42
N ILE A 107 -9.28 -16.47 5.19
CA ILE A 107 -7.84 -16.42 4.89
C ILE A 107 -7.27 -15.04 5.22
N TYR A 108 -7.92 -13.97 4.73
CA TYR A 108 -7.45 -12.61 5.00
C TYR A 108 -7.49 -12.24 6.49
N VAL A 109 -8.53 -12.64 7.22
CA VAL A 109 -8.63 -12.38 8.67
C VAL A 109 -7.52 -13.11 9.44
N GLU A 110 -7.23 -14.36 9.10
CA GLU A 110 -6.15 -15.13 9.72
C GLU A 110 -4.78 -14.49 9.42
N ASP A 111 -4.55 -14.11 8.17
CA ASP A 111 -3.29 -13.49 7.73
C ASP A 111 -3.09 -12.10 8.32
N LEU A 112 -4.14 -11.28 8.46
CA LEU A 112 -4.08 -9.98 9.14
C LEU A 112 -3.59 -10.13 10.58
N LEU A 113 -4.18 -11.08 11.31
CA LEU A 113 -3.82 -11.37 12.70
C LEU A 113 -2.36 -11.82 12.84
N PHE A 114 -1.84 -12.53 11.84
CA PHE A 114 -0.47 -13.02 11.86
C PHE A 114 0.55 -11.96 11.39
N GLN A 115 0.31 -11.32 10.24
CA GLN A 115 1.25 -10.42 9.59
C GLN A 115 1.37 -9.06 10.29
N PHE A 116 0.29 -8.53 10.87
CA PHE A 116 0.28 -7.19 11.48
C PHE A 116 0.29 -7.21 13.01
N ARG A 117 0.60 -8.37 13.61
CA ARG A 117 0.73 -8.51 15.07
C ARG A 117 1.73 -7.52 15.70
N GLU A 118 2.81 -7.22 14.98
CA GLU A 118 3.86 -6.27 15.40
C GLU A 118 3.67 -4.87 14.77
N GLY A 119 2.55 -4.65 14.08
CA GLY A 119 2.26 -3.45 13.30
C GLY A 119 2.73 -3.54 11.84
N LEU A 120 2.22 -2.63 11.00
CA LEU A 120 2.58 -2.51 9.59
C LEU A 120 3.63 -1.39 9.42
N PRO A 121 4.85 -1.71 8.95
CA PRO A 121 5.84 -0.68 8.65
C PRO A 121 5.35 0.30 7.58
N GLY A 122 5.52 1.61 7.80
CA GLY A 122 5.01 2.65 6.90
C GLY A 122 5.47 2.50 5.44
N TYR A 123 6.68 1.99 5.19
CA TYR A 123 7.14 1.75 3.81
C TYR A 123 6.36 0.65 3.10
N ARG A 124 5.92 -0.40 3.81
CA ARG A 124 5.09 -1.48 3.22
C ARG A 124 3.69 -0.96 2.94
N PHE A 125 3.17 -0.14 3.86
CA PHE A 125 1.91 0.56 3.68
C PHE A 125 1.93 1.42 2.42
N ASP A 126 2.90 2.32 2.29
CA ASP A 126 3.02 3.24 1.15
C ASP A 126 3.15 2.49 -0.18
N GLU A 127 3.96 1.44 -0.22
CA GLU A 127 4.13 0.64 -1.43
C GLU A 127 2.85 -0.08 -1.85
N ALA A 128 2.15 -0.68 -0.90
CA ALA A 128 0.89 -1.35 -1.15
C ALA A 128 -0.19 -0.36 -1.59
N MET A 129 -0.34 0.76 -0.88
CA MET A 129 -1.31 1.80 -1.24
C MET A 129 -1.05 2.38 -2.62
N ARG A 130 0.22 2.63 -2.98
CA ARG A 130 0.58 3.06 -4.33
C ARG A 130 0.16 2.03 -5.39
N ARG A 131 0.49 0.75 -5.19
CA ARG A 131 0.11 -0.33 -6.13
C ARG A 131 -1.40 -0.51 -6.24
N LEU A 132 -2.13 -0.38 -5.13
CA LEU A 132 -3.60 -0.43 -5.12
C LEU A 132 -4.21 0.71 -5.91
N ILE A 133 -3.70 1.93 -5.73
CA ILE A 133 -4.16 3.11 -6.47
C ILE A 133 -3.86 2.93 -7.96
N GLU A 134 -2.64 2.53 -8.33
CA GLU A 134 -2.28 2.25 -9.74
C GLU A 134 -3.20 1.17 -10.34
N THR A 135 -3.49 0.10 -9.59
CA THR A 135 -4.40 -0.97 -10.03
C THR A 135 -5.83 -0.45 -10.21
N ALA A 136 -6.32 0.37 -9.28
CA ALA A 136 -7.64 0.96 -9.36
C ALA A 136 -7.77 1.95 -10.52
N GLU A 137 -6.77 2.80 -10.76
CA GLU A 137 -6.71 3.72 -11.89
C GLU A 137 -6.81 2.96 -13.22
N ASN A 138 -6.04 1.88 -13.39
CA ASN A 138 -6.14 1.02 -14.58
C ASN A 138 -7.55 0.42 -14.74
N LEU A 139 -8.16 -0.06 -13.66
CA LEU A 139 -9.52 -0.62 -13.71
C LEU A 139 -10.60 0.43 -14.04
N VAL A 140 -10.37 1.71 -13.69
CA VAL A 140 -11.25 2.81 -14.13
C VAL A 140 -11.09 3.06 -15.61
N GLU A 141 -9.85 3.10 -16.12
CA GLU A 141 -9.58 3.27 -17.55
C GLU A 141 -10.20 2.15 -18.40
N ASP A 142 -10.17 0.91 -17.88
CA ASP A 142 -10.80 -0.26 -18.49
C ASP A 142 -12.33 -0.30 -18.33
N GLY A 143 -12.91 0.63 -17.56
CA GLY A 143 -14.35 0.70 -17.26
C GLY A 143 -14.86 -0.36 -16.29
N ALA A 144 -13.98 -1.15 -15.67
CA ALA A 144 -14.35 -2.17 -14.70
C ALA A 144 -14.69 -1.58 -13.32
N LEU A 145 -14.00 -0.51 -12.93
CA LEU A 145 -14.21 0.23 -11.68
C LEU A 145 -14.86 1.60 -11.96
N SER A 146 -15.91 1.91 -11.23
CA SER A 146 -16.56 3.23 -11.24
C SER A 146 -16.73 3.73 -9.82
N PHE A 147 -16.36 4.98 -9.58
CA PHE A 147 -16.48 5.63 -8.27
C PHE A 147 -17.79 6.42 -8.10
N ASP A 148 -18.63 6.47 -9.14
CA ASP A 148 -19.89 7.21 -9.15
C ASP A 148 -21.09 6.37 -8.65
N GLY A 149 -20.82 5.16 -8.14
CA GLY A 149 -21.85 4.22 -7.68
C GLY A 149 -22.77 3.68 -8.77
N GLN A 150 -22.51 4.02 -10.05
CA GLN A 150 -23.25 3.46 -11.19
C GLN A 150 -22.69 2.07 -11.52
N GLU A 151 -23.56 1.07 -11.52
CA GLU A 151 -23.25 -0.25 -12.09
C GLU A 151 -23.24 -0.10 -13.61
N GLY A 152 -22.07 -0.34 -14.22
CA GLY A 152 -21.88 -0.40 -15.67
C GLY A 152 -22.42 -1.69 -16.28
#